data_AF-A0A967KM12-F1
#
_entry.id   AF-A0A967KM12-F1
#
_cell.length_a   1.000
_cell.length_b   1.000
_cell.length_c   1.000
_cell.angle_alpha   90.00
_cell.angle_beta   90.00
_cell.angle_gamma   90.00
#
_symmetry.space_group_name_H-M   'P 1'
#
loop_
_entity.id
_entity.type
_entity.pdbx_description
1 polymer ?
#
loop_
_entity_poly.entity_id
_entity_poly.type
_entity_poly.pdbx_seq_one_letter_code
_entity_poly.pdbx_strand_id
1 'polypeptide(L)'
;FATSASAQNMGPYFNLSIGQSDVDTNISDFDKSTSFSLGFGYSINKNLAIEASYIDFGDAEDDITPVWTLSADALVASVIGKIPFNPMVTGYGKIGIASWDAELAEDGFGTFATDDGSDVTFG
;
A
#
# COMPACT_ATOMS: atom_id res chain seq x y z
N PHE A 1 -9.71 -22.47 -25.78
CA PHE A 1 -9.24 -21.07 -25.82
C PHE A 1 -10.39 -20.18 -25.38
N ALA A 2 -10.51 -19.90 -24.08
CA ALA A 2 -11.52 -18.98 -23.56
C ALA A 2 -10.97 -17.56 -23.68
N THR A 3 -11.61 -16.78 -24.55
CA THR A 3 -11.41 -15.34 -24.68
C THR A 3 -11.84 -14.66 -23.39
N SER A 4 -10.89 -14.36 -22.50
CA SER A 4 -11.10 -13.39 -21.41
C SER A 4 -11.08 -11.97 -21.98
N ALA A 5 -12.02 -11.69 -22.87
CA ALA A 5 -12.43 -10.34 -23.22
C ALA A 5 -13.70 -10.02 -22.42
N SER A 6 -13.67 -10.20 -21.09
CA SER A 6 -14.77 -9.72 -20.24
C SER A 6 -14.53 -8.24 -19.90
N ALA A 7 -14.73 -7.44 -20.93
CA ALA A 7 -15.41 -6.16 -20.85
C ALA A 7 -14.75 -4.97 -20.17
N GLN A 8 -15.18 -3.81 -20.65
CA GLN A 8 -15.27 -2.52 -19.98
C GLN A 8 -16.12 -2.61 -18.69
N ASN A 9 -15.91 -3.62 -17.85
CA ASN A 9 -16.90 -4.16 -16.93
C ASN A 9 -16.88 -3.42 -15.58
N MET A 10 -18.04 -2.85 -15.26
CA MET A 10 -18.39 -2.49 -13.90
C MET A 10 -18.39 -3.77 -13.04
N GLY A 11 -17.93 -3.68 -11.80
CA GLY A 11 -17.89 -4.83 -10.92
C GLY A 11 -16.71 -4.85 -9.94
N PRO A 12 -16.74 -5.80 -8.99
CA PRO A 12 -15.71 -5.93 -7.98
C PRO A 12 -14.42 -6.51 -8.55
N TYR A 13 -13.29 -6.14 -7.96
CA TYR A 13 -11.97 -6.72 -8.22
C TYR A 13 -11.12 -6.67 -6.95
N PHE A 14 -10.01 -7.42 -6.95
CA PHE A 14 -9.01 -7.36 -5.88
C PHE A 14 -7.68 -6.90 -6.45
N ASN A 15 -6.92 -6.18 -5.64
CA ASN A 15 -5.53 -5.82 -5.92
C ASN A 15 -4.63 -6.46 -4.87
N LEU A 16 -3.48 -6.95 -5.31
CA LEU A 16 -2.42 -7.44 -4.46
C LEU A 16 -1.15 -6.79 -4.97
N SER A 17 -0.35 -6.22 -4.08
CA SER A 17 0.96 -5.71 -4.46
C SER A 17 2.01 -5.99 -3.39
N ILE A 18 3.25 -6.09 -3.87
CA ILE A 18 4.44 -6.21 -3.05
C ILE A 18 5.34 -5.06 -3.45
N GLY A 19 5.85 -4.33 -2.48
CA GLY A 19 6.76 -3.21 -2.69
C GLY A 19 8.01 -3.43 -1.86
N GLN A 20 9.16 -3.09 -2.43
CA GLN A 20 10.39 -2.99 -1.66
C GLN A 20 10.78 -1.52 -1.60
N SER A 21 11.07 -1.03 -0.41
CA SER A 21 11.58 0.31 -0.20
C SER A 21 13.03 0.19 0.23
N ASP A 22 13.96 0.66 -0.60
CA ASP A 22 15.34 0.86 -0.16
C ASP A 22 15.40 2.21 0.56
N VAL A 23 15.59 2.18 1.87
CA VAL A 23 15.88 3.39 2.65
C VAL A 23 17.39 3.58 2.63
N ASP A 24 17.87 4.45 1.74
CA ASP A 24 19.29 4.78 1.61
C ASP A 24 19.70 5.76 2.73
N THR A 25 19.74 5.27 3.97
CA THR A 25 20.24 6.03 5.12
C THR A 25 21.72 5.72 5.34
N ASN A 26 22.57 6.75 5.35
CA ASN A 26 24.02 6.68 5.60
C ASN A 26 24.39 6.22 7.03
N ILE A 27 23.44 5.64 7.76
CA ILE A 27 23.54 5.22 9.15
C ILE A 27 22.87 3.84 9.23
N SER A 28 23.71 2.82 9.34
CA SER A 28 23.38 1.44 9.71
C SER A 28 22.53 0.64 8.70
N ASP A 29 22.91 -0.62 8.53
CA ASP A 29 22.28 -1.64 7.69
C ASP A 29 20.86 -1.97 8.18
N PHE A 30 19.89 -1.09 7.93
CA PHE A 30 18.49 -1.46 8.09
C PHE A 30 18.12 -2.48 7.00
N ASP A 31 17.69 -3.66 7.43
CA ASP A 31 17.27 -4.73 6.53
C ASP A 31 16.13 -4.25 5.61
N LYS A 32 16.15 -4.72 4.36
CA LYS A 32 15.20 -4.32 3.31
C LYS A 32 13.76 -4.61 3.74
N SER A 33 13.00 -3.60 4.15
CA SER A 33 11.58 -3.76 4.46
C SER A 33 10.79 -4.08 3.19
N THR A 34 10.15 -5.24 3.19
CA THR A 34 9.25 -5.69 2.12
C THR A 34 7.83 -5.39 2.54
N SER A 35 7.20 -4.46 1.85
CA SER A 35 5.79 -4.13 2.03
C SER A 35 4.88 -5.05 1.22
N PHE A 36 3.74 -5.37 1.79
CA PHE A 36 2.66 -6.10 1.14
C PHE A 36 1.37 -5.30 1.22
N SER A 37 0.54 -5.35 0.20
CA SER A 37 -0.80 -4.80 0.28
C SER A 37 -1.83 -5.67 -0.41
N LEU A 38 -3.02 -5.64 0.16
CA LEU A 38 -4.21 -6.27 -0.37
C LEU A 38 -5.32 -5.23 -0.37
N GLY A 39 -6.02 -5.14 -1.49
CA GLY A 39 -7.17 -4.27 -1.60
C GLY A 39 -8.32 -4.86 -2.36
N PHE A 40 -9.48 -4.29 -2.10
CA PHE A 40 -10.74 -4.56 -2.77
C PHE A 40 -11.17 -3.30 -3.50
N GLY A 41 -11.53 -3.45 -4.77
CA GLY A 41 -12.00 -2.36 -5.60
C GLY A 41 -13.35 -2.65 -6.23
N TYR A 42 -14.07 -1.60 -6.56
CA TYR A 42 -15.29 -1.67 -7.34
C TYR A 42 -15.22 -0.69 -8.51
N SER A 43 -15.29 -1.23 -9.72
CA SER A 43 -15.36 -0.46 -10.96
C SER A 43 -16.78 0.06 -11.14
N ILE A 44 -16.96 1.38 -10.98
CA ILE A 44 -18.27 2.04 -11.10
C ILE A 44 -18.62 2.29 -12.56
N ASN A 45 -17.63 2.64 -13.38
CA ASN A 45 -17.79 2.79 -14.82
C ASN A 45 -16.42 2.65 -15.52
N LYS A 46 -16.40 2.75 -16.86
CA LYS A 46 -15.16 2.59 -17.65
C LYS A 46 -14.06 3.62 -17.30
N ASN A 47 -14.40 4.70 -16.60
CA ASN A 47 -13.51 5.81 -16.28
C ASN A 47 -13.26 5.98 -14.78
N LEU A 48 -13.99 5.27 -13.92
CA LEU A 48 -14.01 5.52 -12.48
C LEU A 48 -14.12 4.21 -11.70
N ALA A 49 -13.25 4.05 -10.71
CA ALA A 49 -13.33 3.00 -9.72
C ALA A 49 -13.06 3.56 -8.32
N ILE A 50 -13.46 2.81 -7.31
CA ILE A 50 -13.09 3.07 -5.92
C ILE A 50 -12.33 1.86 -5.38
N GLU A 51 -11.38 2.08 -4.49
CA GLU A 51 -10.60 1.03 -3.83
C GLU A 51 -10.49 1.29 -2.33
N ALA A 52 -10.47 0.20 -1.56
CA ALA A 52 -10.00 0.17 -0.19
C ALA A 52 -8.86 -0.85 -0.11
N SER A 53 -7.72 -0.46 0.44
CA SER A 53 -6.53 -1.31 0.55
C SER A 53 -5.99 -1.27 1.97
N TYR A 54 -5.52 -2.42 2.45
CA TYR A 54 -4.67 -2.53 3.61
C TYR A 54 -3.23 -2.73 3.15
N ILE A 55 -2.31 -1.98 3.73
CA ILE A 55 -0.88 -2.00 3.44
C ILE A 55 -0.17 -2.35 4.73
N ASP A 56 0.64 -3.40 4.67
CA ASP A 56 1.61 -3.77 5.68
C ASP A 56 2.97 -3.34 5.16
N PHE A 57 3.64 -2.40 5.85
CA PHE A 57 4.95 -1.90 5.40
C PHE A 57 6.10 -2.85 5.75
N GLY A 58 5.84 -3.89 6.55
CA GLY A 58 6.82 -4.80 7.10
C GLY A 58 7.54 -4.23 8.31
N ASP A 59 8.25 -5.11 9.01
CA ASP A 59 9.04 -4.77 10.18
C ASP A 59 10.46 -4.37 9.77
N ALA A 60 10.96 -3.28 10.33
CA ALA A 60 12.37 -2.92 10.29
C ALA A 60 12.99 -3.18 11.67
N GLU A 61 13.99 -4.04 11.72
CA GLU A 61 14.69 -4.42 12.95
C GLU A 61 16.11 -3.81 12.97
N ASP A 62 16.58 -3.40 14.15
CA ASP A 62 17.99 -3.05 14.39
C ASP A 62 18.75 -4.28 14.95
N ASP A 63 19.97 -4.50 14.47
CA ASP A 63 20.83 -5.63 14.86
C ASP A 63 21.55 -5.42 16.22
N ILE A 64 21.44 -4.24 16.82
CA ILE A 64 22.15 -3.89 18.06
C ILE A 64 21.23 -4.02 19.27
N THR A 65 21.65 -4.80 20.27
CA THR A 65 20.89 -4.96 21.52
C THR A 65 20.85 -3.66 22.34
N PRO A 66 19.67 -3.23 22.82
CA PRO A 66 18.36 -3.87 22.70
C PRO A 66 17.75 -3.74 21.29
N VAL A 67 17.18 -4.83 20.76
CA VAL A 67 16.59 -4.88 19.40
C VAL A 67 15.32 -4.02 19.38
N TRP A 68 15.29 -3.05 18.49
CA TRP A 68 14.14 -2.21 18.23
C TRP A 68 13.44 -2.69 16.97
N THR A 69 12.13 -2.86 17.04
CA THR A 69 11.27 -3.21 15.90
C THR A 69 10.38 -2.02 15.60
N LEU A 70 10.48 -1.52 14.37
CA LEU A 70 9.58 -0.52 13.82
C LEU A 70 8.62 -1.21 12.85
N SER A 71 7.33 -1.21 13.19
CA SER A 71 6.26 -1.77 12.37
C SER A 71 5.34 -0.63 11.92
N ALA A 72 4.81 -0.70 10.70
CA ALA A 72 3.80 0.24 10.24
C ALA A 72 2.77 -0.45 9.35
N ASP A 73 1.53 -0.02 9.49
CA ASP A 73 0.44 -0.42 8.61
C ASP A 73 -0.43 0.77 8.20
N ALA A 74 -1.19 0.62 7.12
CA ALA A 74 -2.09 1.64 6.65
C ALA A 74 -3.36 1.10 6.00
N LEU A 75 -4.46 1.78 6.27
CA LEU A 75 -5.71 1.65 5.55
C LEU A 75 -5.88 2.81 4.57
N VAL A 76 -6.05 2.49 3.29
CA VAL A 76 -6.14 3.46 2.20
C VAL A 76 -7.48 3.35 1.50
N ALA A 77 -8.22 4.45 1.44
CA ALA A 77 -9.42 4.59 0.63
C ALA A 77 -9.12 5.51 -0.55
N SER A 78 -9.39 5.08 -1.78
CA SER A 78 -9.04 5.83 -2.98
C SER A 78 -10.09 5.78 -4.09
N VAL A 79 -10.05 6.80 -4.94
CA VAL A 79 -10.80 6.94 -6.18
C VAL A 79 -9.81 6.89 -7.34
N ILE A 80 -10.14 6.11 -8.37
CA ILE A 80 -9.30 5.92 -9.55
C ILE A 80 -10.00 6.45 -10.78
N GLY A 81 -9.37 7.42 -11.44
CA GLY A 81 -9.75 7.89 -12.77
C GLY A 81 -8.99 7.12 -13.86
N LYS A 82 -9.68 6.66 -14.90
CA LYS A 82 -9.09 5.93 -16.05
C LYS A 82 -9.30 6.70 -17.34
N ILE A 83 -8.21 6.97 -18.06
CA ILE A 83 -8.18 7.69 -19.34
C ILE A 83 -7.70 6.73 -20.44
N PRO A 84 -8.61 6.23 -21.30
CA PRO A 84 -8.22 5.38 -22.42
C PRO A 84 -7.61 6.25 -23.52
N PHE A 85 -6.29 6.16 -23.71
CA PHE A 85 -5.61 6.87 -24.81
C PHE A 85 -5.88 6.20 -26.16
N ASN A 86 -5.96 4.87 -26.16
CA ASN A 86 -6.32 4.04 -27.31
C ASN A 86 -6.86 2.67 -26.82
N PRO A 87 -7.38 1.79 -27.70
CA PRO A 87 -7.97 0.52 -27.28
C PRO A 87 -7.02 -0.45 -26.56
N MET A 88 -5.70 -0.21 -26.62
CA MET A 88 -4.66 -1.07 -26.04
C MET A 88 -3.99 -0.46 -24.79
N VAL A 89 -4.06 0.87 -24.63
CA VAL A 89 -3.37 1.62 -23.58
C VAL A 89 -4.36 2.51 -22.85
N THR A 90 -4.49 2.29 -21.55
CA THR A 90 -5.29 3.11 -20.63
C THR A 90 -4.37 3.62 -19.54
N GLY A 91 -4.28 4.94 -19.41
CA GLY A 91 -3.70 5.57 -18.24
C GLY A 91 -4.70 5.56 -17.09
N TYR A 92 -4.21 5.54 -15.87
CA TYR A 92 -5.03 5.77 -14.69
C TYR A 92 -4.32 6.71 -13.74
N GLY A 93 -5.09 7.43 -12.94
CA GLY A 93 -4.61 8.20 -11.80
C GLY A 93 -5.43 7.84 -10.58
N LYS A 94 -4.80 7.89 -9.42
CA LYS A 94 -5.38 7.52 -8.13
C LYS A 94 -5.25 8.70 -7.18
N ILE A 95 -6.32 8.99 -6.45
CA ILE A 95 -6.32 9.96 -5.35
C ILE A 95 -7.05 9.33 -4.18
N GLY A 96 -6.52 9.44 -2.97
CA GLY A 96 -7.10 8.82 -1.80
C GLY A 96 -6.71 9.49 -0.50
N ILE A 97 -7.13 8.86 0.58
CA ILE A 97 -6.71 9.15 1.94
C ILE A 97 -6.14 7.86 2.53
N ALA A 98 -5.01 7.96 3.20
CA ALA A 98 -4.39 6.87 3.95
C ALA A 98 -4.42 7.24 5.42
N SER A 99 -4.96 6.36 6.24
CA SER A 99 -4.73 6.38 7.68
C SER A 99 -3.66 5.35 7.98
N TRP A 100 -2.65 5.75 8.72
CA TRP A 100 -1.50 4.91 9.03
C TRP A 100 -1.24 4.93 10.53
N ASP A 101 -0.72 3.82 11.01
CA ASP A 101 -0.33 3.59 12.39
C ASP A 101 1.08 3.02 12.37
N ALA A 102 1.98 3.61 13.15
CA ALA A 102 3.37 3.19 13.29
C ALA A 102 3.67 2.87 14.75
N GLU A 103 4.28 1.72 14.98
CA GLU A 103 4.61 1.21 16.30
C GLU A 103 6.11 0.99 16.43
N LEU A 104 6.68 1.48 17.53
CA LEU A 104 8.06 1.20 17.94
C LEU A 104 8.03 0.33 19.21
N ALA A 105 8.57 -0.87 19.10
CA ALA A 105 8.69 -1.83 20.19
C ALA A 105 10.16 -2.19 20.48
N GLU A 106 10.47 -2.52 21.73
CA GLU A 106 11.75 -3.12 22.12
C GLU A 106 11.51 -4.58 22.52
N ASP A 107 12.36 -5.48 22.05
CA ASP A 107 12.27 -6.89 22.40
C ASP A 107 12.35 -7.10 23.93
N GLY A 108 11.36 -7.80 24.48
CA GLY A 108 11.26 -8.09 25.92
C GLY A 108 10.64 -7.00 26.79
N PHE A 109 10.40 -5.79 26.28
CA PHE A 109 9.72 -4.71 27.02
C PHE A 109 8.37 -4.29 26.41
N GLY A 110 8.13 -4.58 25.13
CA GLY A 110 6.87 -4.29 24.43
C GLY A 110 6.87 -2.92 23.74
N THR A 111 5.69 -2.39 23.45
CA THR A 111 5.51 -1.11 22.74
C THR A 111 6.00 0.08 23.57
N PHE A 112 6.92 0.86 23.02
CA PHE A 112 7.44 2.09 23.65
C PHE A 112 6.72 3.33 23.15
N ALA A 113 6.47 3.39 21.85
CA ALA A 113 5.86 4.53 21.20
C ALA A 113 4.97 4.08 20.05
N THR A 114 3.89 4.81 19.86
CA THR A 114 2.98 4.70 18.72
C THR A 114 2.78 6.09 18.16
N ASP A 115 2.76 6.19 16.84
CA ASP A 115 2.40 7.42 16.13
C ASP A 115 1.34 7.08 15.08
N ASP A 116 0.36 7.96 14.91
CA ASP A 116 -0.75 7.77 13.99
C ASP A 116 -0.99 9.02 13.15
N GLY A 117 -1.52 8.83 11.95
CA GLY A 117 -1.71 9.93 11.03
C GLY A 117 -2.74 9.64 9.95
N SER A 118 -3.12 10.70 9.25
CA SER A 118 -3.97 10.58 8.07
C SER A 118 -3.55 11.58 7.02
N ASP A 119 -3.17 11.07 5.86
CA ASP A 119 -2.59 11.85 4.77
C ASP A 119 -3.35 11.62 3.48
N VAL A 120 -3.35 12.65 2.62
CA VAL A 120 -3.87 12.54 1.26
C VAL A 120 -2.83 11.83 0.40
N THR A 121 -3.26 10.82 -0.35
CA THR A 121 -2.43 10.05 -1.27
C THR A 121 -2.78 10.33 -2.72
N PHE A 122 -1.80 10.24 -3.61
CA PHE A 122 -1.99 10.37 -5.05
C PHE A 122 -0.97 9.53 -5.83
N GLY A 123 -1.32 9.11 -7.05
CA GLY A 123 -0.45 8.32 -7.93
C GLY A 123 -0.97 8.16 -9.35
#